data_AF-A0A5N3XEE1-F1
#
_entry.id   AF-A0A5N3XEE1-F1
#
_cell.length_a   1.000
_cell.length_b   1.000
_cell.length_c   1.000
_cell.angle_alpha   90.00
_cell.angle_beta   90.00
_cell.angle_gamma   90.00
#
_symmetry.space_group_name_H-M   'P 1'
#
loop_
_entity.id
_entity.type
_entity.pdbx_description
1 polymer ?
#
loop_
_entity_poly.entity_id
_entity_poly.type
_entity_poly.pdbx_seq_one_letter_code
_entity_poly.pdbx_strand_id
1 'polypeptide(L)' 'VAEDWLDCRALCPSWKRHEVFHKSGATCGCSDTYYQ' A
#
# COMPACT_ATOMS: atom_id res chain seq x y z
N VAL A 1 14.39 0.64 2.78
CA VAL A 1 13.93 0.81 1.38
C VAL A 1 12.63 1.57 1.49
N ALA A 2 12.50 2.74 0.86
CA ALA A 2 11.29 3.55 0.99
C ALA A 2 10.11 2.72 0.50
N GLU A 3 9.17 2.43 1.41
CA GLU A 3 7.89 1.83 1.07
C GLU A 3 7.25 2.69 -0.03
N ASP A 4 6.88 2.08 -1.16
CA ASP A 4 6.44 2.77 -2.38
C ASP A 4 5.06 3.39 -2.15
N TRP A 5 5.03 4.58 -1.56
CA TRP A 5 3.82 5.38 -1.36
C TRP A 5 3.51 6.13 -2.65
N LEU A 6 2.40 5.75 -3.30
CA LEU A 6 1.93 6.32 -4.55
C LEU A 6 0.85 7.37 -4.29
N ASP A 7 0.89 8.50 -4.99
CA ASP A 7 -0.17 9.50 -4.88
C ASP A 7 -1.50 8.96 -5.40
N CYS A 8 -2.55 9.11 -4.60
CA CYS A 8 -3.87 8.55 -4.83
C CYS A 8 -4.87 9.64 -5.25
N ARG A 9 -4.79 10.02 -6.53
CA ARG A 9 -5.63 11.07 -7.13
C ARG A 9 -7.14 10.81 -7.08
N ALA A 10 -7.56 9.57 -6.81
CA ALA A 10 -8.96 9.19 -6.68
C ALA A 10 -9.62 9.67 -5.36
N LEU A 11 -8.83 9.93 -4.31
CA LEU A 11 -9.35 10.29 -2.99
C LEU A 11 -9.24 11.79 -2.72
N CYS A 12 -8.03 12.37 -2.83
CA CYS A 12 -7.74 13.81 -2.74
C CYS A 12 -6.25 14.06 -3.06
N PRO A 13 -5.81 15.29 -3.39
CA PRO A 13 -4.43 15.57 -3.82
C PRO A 13 -3.33 15.28 -2.78
N SER A 14 -3.69 15.17 -1.51
CA SER A 14 -2.76 14.89 -0.40
C SER A 14 -2.71 13.40 -0.02
N TRP A 15 -3.58 12.58 -0.60
CA TRP A 15 -3.71 11.18 -0.20
C TRP A 15 -2.67 10.33 -0.91
N LYS A 16 -2.04 9.46 -0.14
CA LYS A 16 -1.11 8.46 -0.66
C LYS A 16 -1.63 7.07 -0.36
N ARG A 17 -1.30 6.13 -1.23
CA ARG A 17 -1.62 4.72 -1.08
C ARG A 17 -0.36 3.91 -1.10
N HIS A 18 -0.31 2.90 -0.25
CA HIS A 18 0.75 1.92 -0.23
C HIS A 18 0.17 0.52 -0.26
N GLU A 19 0.69 -0.33 -1.15
CA GLU A 19 0.31 -1.73 -1.22
C GLU A 19 1.48 -2.60 -0.71
N VAL A 20 1.21 -3.41 0.30
CA VAL A 20 2.20 -4.29 0.92
C VAL A 20 1.88 -5.72 0.52
N PHE A 21 2.76 -6.34 -0.25
CA PHE A 21 2.65 -7.77 -0.56
C PHE A 21 3.28 -8.61 0.55
N HIS A 22 2.48 -9.49 1.15
CA HIS A 22 2.94 -10.38 2.20
C HIS A 22 3.72 -11.56 1.61
N LYS A 23 5.03 -11.60 1.90
CA LYS A 23 5.95 -12.62 1.39
C LYS A 23 6.04 -13.89 2.26
N SER A 24 5.42 -13.89 3.44
CA SER A 24 5.50 -15.00 4.40
C SER A 24 4.33 -14.99 5.38
N GLY A 25 4.20 -16.06 6.16
CA GLY A 25 3.13 -16.22 7.16
C GLY A 25 1.84 -16.80 6.60
N ALA A 26 0.78 -16.83 7.42
CA ALA A 26 -0.52 -17.41 7.05
C ALA A 26 -1.25 -16.62 5.96
N THR A 27 -0.92 -15.34 5.80
CA THR A 27 -1.48 -14.44 4.78
C THR A 27 -0.48 -14.19 3.62
N CYS A 28 0.53 -15.05 3.48
CA CYS A 28 1.46 -15.01 2.35
C CYS A 28 0.69 -15.05 1.03
N GLY A 29 1.04 -14.16 0.09
CA GLY A 29 0.34 -14.05 -1.20
C GLY A 29 -0.81 -13.04 -1.21
N CYS A 30 -1.22 -12.53 -0.05
CA CYS A 30 -2.16 -11.41 0.04
C CYS A 30 -1.42 -10.07 -0.03
N SER A 31 -2.12 -9.06 -0.55
CA SER A 31 -1.69 -7.66 -0.50
C SER A 31 -2.63 -6.86 0.39
N ASP A 32 -2.07 -6.07 1.31
CA ASP A 32 -2.82 -5.10 2.10
C ASP A 32 -2.65 -3.70 1.51
N THR A 33 -3.72 -2.91 1.49
CA THR A 33 -3.71 -1.54 0.97
C THR A 33 -3.90 -0.54 2.10
N TYR A 34 -2.93 0.34 2.28
CA TYR A 34 -2.91 1.40 3.28
C TYR A 34 -3.04 2.78 2.63
N TYR A 35 -3.58 3.73 3.38
CA TYR A 35 -3.75 5.12 2.95
C TYR A 35 -3.22 6.08 4.01
N GLN A 36 -2.64 7.21 3.57
CA GLN A 36 -2.14 8.31 4.40
C GLN A 36 -2.62 9.65 3.84
#